data_AF-A0A9N9ICT8-F1
#
_entry.id   AF-A0A9N9ICT8-F1
#
_cell.length_a   1.000
_cell.length_b   1.000
_cell.length_c   1.000
_cell.angle_alpha   90.00
_cell.angle_beta   90.00
_cell.angle_gamma   90.00
#
_symmetry.space_group_name_H-M   'P 1'
#
loop_
_entity.id
_entity.type
_entity.pdbx_description
1 polymer ?
#
loop_
_entity_poly.entity_id
_entity_poly.type
_entity_poly.pdbx_seq_one_letter_code
_entity_poly.pdbx_strand_id
1 'polypeptide(L)'
;MAIPNASSLPNEIYLSIFAHLSVIDLLAVSLVCEKWHASFISFLFSNLFIKSPRQFILLNKYHLLKRHSHLIRSLTLFKVHLSSQDKQLLLTTCKKLNKLTFIKCYNLDSDFLKDIIKLNKNSIESFNIWGERNVNNTRSEFSSTEINDELLSPMMEFCGNLRELRICGAEITDNILISLTSSLDDHEFPADNFNSDESAFDSSQDLLVTPPSSPISTYTYPHLHSLDLSEYLEILGTKKDNVSVIKHENEMNDLEILYSFGIGSPFMA
;
A
#
# COMPACT_ATOMS: atom_id res chain seq x y z
N MET A 1 -38.95 9.39 17.17
CA MET A 1 -37.49 9.20 17.25
C MET A 1 -36.94 9.32 15.85
N ALA A 2 -36.05 10.29 15.59
CA ALA A 2 -35.38 10.38 14.29
C ALA A 2 -34.32 9.28 14.20
N ILE A 3 -34.38 8.47 13.16
CA ILE A 3 -33.32 7.49 12.87
C ILE A 3 -32.07 8.30 12.49
N PRO A 4 -30.93 8.11 13.14
CA PRO A 4 -29.72 8.84 12.80
C PRO A 4 -29.35 8.56 11.34
N ASN A 5 -29.11 9.62 10.57
CA ASN A 5 -28.71 9.51 9.18
C ASN A 5 -27.30 8.93 9.11
N ALA A 6 -27.15 7.71 8.60
CA ALA A 6 -25.85 7.06 8.44
C ALA A 6 -24.83 7.94 7.69
N SER A 7 -25.30 8.82 6.80
CA SER A 7 -24.46 9.74 6.02
C SER A 7 -23.66 10.75 6.85
N SER A 8 -24.02 10.98 8.12
CA SER A 8 -23.28 11.89 9.00
C SER A 8 -22.07 11.27 9.68
N LEU A 9 -21.85 9.94 9.54
CA LEU A 9 -20.74 9.26 10.18
C LEU A 9 -19.37 9.74 9.65
N PRO A 10 -18.33 9.77 10.51
CA PRO A 10 -16.95 10.04 10.10
C PRO A 10 -16.43 8.98 9.11
N ASN A 11 -15.46 9.36 8.27
CA ASN A 11 -14.91 8.46 7.24
C ASN A 11 -14.28 7.21 7.83
N GLU A 12 -13.67 7.33 9.00
CA GLU A 12 -13.02 6.26 9.74
C GLU A 12 -14.00 5.12 10.06
N ILE A 13 -15.27 5.46 10.33
CA ILE A 13 -16.31 4.47 10.60
C ILE A 13 -16.68 3.71 9.33
N TYR A 14 -16.76 4.38 8.17
CA TYR A 14 -16.98 3.69 6.89
C TYR A 14 -15.84 2.74 6.58
N LEU A 15 -14.58 3.19 6.70
CA LEU A 15 -13.42 2.35 6.43
C LEU A 15 -13.39 1.11 7.34
N SER A 16 -13.77 1.28 8.61
CA SER A 16 -13.90 0.17 9.57
C SER A 16 -14.99 -0.83 9.14
N ILE A 17 -16.17 -0.35 8.74
CA ILE A 17 -17.23 -1.21 8.22
C ILE A 17 -16.76 -1.94 6.96
N PHE A 18 -16.14 -1.22 6.02
CA PHE A 18 -15.71 -1.73 4.72
C PHE A 18 -14.64 -2.83 4.86
N ALA A 19 -13.79 -2.75 5.88
CA ALA A 19 -12.82 -3.78 6.19
C ALA A 19 -13.44 -5.15 6.52
N HIS A 20 -14.74 -5.20 6.86
CA HIS A 20 -15.47 -6.42 7.18
C HIS A 20 -16.40 -6.90 6.04
N LEU A 21 -16.47 -6.18 4.93
CA LEU A 21 -17.36 -6.49 3.82
C LEU A 21 -16.69 -7.38 2.77
N SER A 22 -17.49 -8.21 2.10
CA SER A 22 -17.03 -8.92 0.90
C SER A 22 -16.83 -7.93 -0.25
N VAL A 23 -16.12 -8.34 -1.30
CA VAL A 23 -15.93 -7.49 -2.51
C VAL A 23 -17.27 -7.10 -3.14
N ILE A 24 -18.22 -8.04 -3.17
CA ILE A 24 -19.56 -7.80 -3.73
C ILE A 24 -20.30 -6.74 -2.89
N ASP A 25 -20.25 -6.87 -1.57
CA ASP A 25 -20.89 -5.91 -0.67
C ASP A 25 -20.25 -4.53 -0.74
N LEU A 26 -18.92 -4.45 -0.89
CA LEU A 26 -18.20 -3.20 -1.08
C LEU A 26 -18.63 -2.46 -2.36
N LEU A 27 -18.90 -3.20 -3.44
CA LEU A 27 -19.44 -2.60 -4.66
C LEU A 27 -20.87 -2.09 -4.43
N ALA A 28 -21.73 -2.85 -3.74
CA ALA A 28 -23.08 -2.41 -3.41
C ALA A 28 -23.08 -1.15 -2.52
N VAL A 29 -22.17 -1.07 -1.56
CA VAL A 29 -21.91 0.11 -0.71
C VAL A 29 -21.62 1.34 -1.56
N SER A 30 -20.83 1.20 -2.63
CA SER A 30 -20.48 2.31 -3.51
C SER A 30 -21.68 2.93 -4.24
N LEU A 31 -22.83 2.23 -4.27
CA LEU A 31 -24.07 2.67 -4.91
C LEU A 31 -25.05 3.32 -3.93
N VAL A 32 -24.78 3.31 -2.62
CA VAL A 32 -25.70 3.81 -1.59
C VAL A 32 -25.85 5.33 -1.67
N CYS A 33 -24.73 6.05 -1.64
CA CYS A 33 -24.70 7.51 -1.81
C CYS A 33 -23.28 7.99 -2.15
N GLU A 34 -23.15 9.25 -2.56
CA GLU A 34 -21.87 9.86 -2.96
C GLU A 34 -20.79 9.75 -1.86
N LYS A 35 -21.17 9.93 -0.59
CA LYS A 35 -20.22 9.84 0.52
C LYS A 35 -19.67 8.42 0.68
N TRP A 36 -20.54 7.41 0.58
CA TRP A 36 -20.14 6.00 0.66
C TRP A 36 -19.26 5.62 -0.53
N HIS A 37 -19.59 6.12 -1.72
CA HIS A 37 -18.77 5.97 -2.91
C HIS A 37 -17.37 6.56 -2.71
N ALA A 38 -17.26 7.81 -2.26
CA ALA A 38 -15.96 8.45 -2.01
C ALA A 38 -15.14 7.69 -0.94
N SER A 39 -15.77 7.23 0.14
CA SER A 39 -15.10 6.40 1.14
C SER A 39 -14.67 5.04 0.58
N PHE A 40 -15.46 4.44 -0.31
CA PHE A 40 -15.13 3.17 -0.97
C PHE A 40 -13.90 3.34 -1.89
N ILE A 41 -13.85 4.40 -2.69
CA ILE A 41 -12.68 4.72 -3.53
C ILE A 41 -11.44 4.95 -2.66
N SER A 42 -11.57 5.70 -1.56
CA SER A 42 -10.49 5.90 -0.60
C SER A 42 -9.98 4.58 -0.02
N PHE A 43 -10.90 3.70 0.39
CA PHE A 43 -10.57 2.37 0.89
C PHE A 43 -9.81 1.56 -0.16
N LEU A 44 -10.32 1.49 -1.39
CA LEU A 44 -9.76 0.70 -2.47
C LEU A 44 -8.33 1.14 -2.85
N PHE A 45 -8.12 2.44 -3.01
CA PHE A 45 -6.81 2.97 -3.43
C PHE A 45 -5.83 3.11 -2.27
N SER A 46 -6.28 3.13 -1.01
CA SER A 46 -5.38 3.14 0.15
C SER A 46 -4.48 1.92 0.21
N ASN A 47 -4.99 0.75 -0.19
CA ASN A 47 -4.30 -0.54 -0.14
C ASN A 47 -4.38 -1.22 -1.51
N LEU A 48 -3.58 -0.71 -2.44
CA LEU A 48 -3.61 -1.18 -3.82
C LEU A 48 -2.84 -2.49 -3.97
N PHE A 49 -3.55 -3.53 -4.40
CA PHE A 49 -2.97 -4.83 -4.72
C PHE A 49 -3.12 -5.14 -6.20
N ILE A 50 -1.99 -5.29 -6.88
CA ILE A 50 -1.91 -5.57 -8.32
C ILE A 50 -1.32 -6.96 -8.51
N LYS A 51 -2.15 -7.92 -8.90
CA LYS A 51 -1.75 -9.33 -9.00
C LYS A 51 -1.53 -9.85 -10.42
N SER A 52 -1.81 -9.02 -11.42
CA SER A 52 -1.60 -9.37 -12.82
C SER A 52 -1.15 -8.16 -13.64
N PRO A 53 -0.37 -8.38 -14.71
CA PRO A 53 -0.04 -7.34 -15.67
C PRO A 53 -1.28 -6.69 -16.28
N ARG A 54 -2.34 -7.47 -16.52
CA ARG A 54 -3.62 -6.99 -17.07
C ARG A 54 -4.28 -5.94 -16.16
N GLN A 55 -4.29 -6.18 -14.85
CA GLN A 55 -4.80 -5.22 -13.88
C GLN A 55 -4.00 -3.91 -13.91
N PHE A 56 -2.67 -4.01 -13.97
CA PHE A 56 -1.81 -2.84 -14.09
C PHE A 56 -2.11 -2.03 -15.36
N ILE A 57 -2.24 -2.71 -16.51
CA ILE A 57 -2.58 -2.09 -17.80
C ILE A 57 -3.92 -1.35 -17.72
N LEU A 58 -4.95 -1.94 -17.11
CA LEU A 58 -6.26 -1.30 -17.00
C LEU A 58 -6.22 -0.08 -16.08
N LEU A 59 -5.55 -0.18 -14.92
CA LEU A 59 -5.35 0.94 -14.02
C LEU A 59 -4.63 2.12 -14.71
N ASN A 60 -3.69 1.82 -15.60
CA ASN A 60 -2.98 2.83 -16.38
C ASN A 60 -3.84 3.39 -17.54
N LYS A 61 -4.51 2.51 -18.29
CA LYS A 61 -5.39 2.88 -19.42
C LYS A 61 -6.44 3.89 -19.00
N TYR A 62 -7.04 3.71 -17.82
CA TYR A 62 -8.06 4.60 -17.27
C TYR A 62 -7.49 5.70 -16.35
N HIS A 63 -6.17 5.87 -16.32
CA HIS A 63 -5.47 6.88 -15.50
C HIS A 63 -5.79 6.84 -13.99
N LEU A 64 -6.26 5.70 -13.49
CA LEU A 64 -6.73 5.54 -12.11
C LEU A 64 -5.60 5.73 -11.09
N LEU A 65 -4.40 5.22 -11.39
CA LEU A 65 -3.21 5.44 -10.55
C LEU A 65 -2.88 6.92 -10.39
N LYS A 66 -3.01 7.69 -11.47
CA LYS A 66 -2.71 9.12 -11.46
C LYS A 66 -3.81 9.90 -10.73
N ARG A 67 -5.08 9.62 -11.06
CA ARG A 67 -6.27 10.24 -10.47
C ARG A 67 -6.32 10.07 -8.95
N HIS A 68 -6.03 8.88 -8.46
CA HIS A 68 -6.13 8.53 -7.03
C HIS A 68 -4.77 8.40 -6.33
N SER A 69 -3.69 8.91 -6.95
CA SER A 69 -2.31 8.84 -6.43
C SER A 69 -2.16 9.29 -4.98
N HIS A 70 -2.88 10.33 -4.58
CA HIS A 70 -2.85 10.90 -3.23
C HIS A 70 -3.44 9.98 -2.15
N LEU A 71 -4.24 8.99 -2.54
CA LEU A 71 -4.86 8.01 -1.64
C LEU A 71 -3.95 6.80 -1.40
N ILE A 72 -3.00 6.52 -2.29
CA ILE A 72 -2.17 5.30 -2.25
C ILE A 72 -1.20 5.35 -1.09
N ARG A 73 -1.43 4.50 -0.08
CA ARG A 73 -0.57 4.34 1.12
C ARG A 73 0.13 2.99 1.16
N SER A 74 -0.46 1.97 0.58
CA SER A 74 0.09 0.63 0.52
C SER A 74 0.03 0.14 -0.91
N LEU A 75 1.17 -0.30 -1.44
CA LEU A 75 1.27 -0.87 -2.78
C LEU A 75 1.83 -2.28 -2.67
N THR A 76 1.09 -3.24 -3.19
CA THR A 76 1.54 -4.63 -3.31
C THR A 76 1.47 -5.06 -4.77
N LEU A 77 2.60 -5.47 -5.34
CA LEU A 77 2.70 -6.03 -6.68
C LEU A 77 3.01 -7.52 -6.61
N PHE A 78 2.22 -8.34 -7.29
CA PHE A 78 2.39 -9.80 -7.33
C PHE A 78 2.53 -10.27 -8.78
N LYS A 79 3.67 -10.92 -9.08
CA LYS A 79 3.99 -11.48 -10.40
C LYS A 79 3.84 -10.49 -11.56
N VAL A 80 4.14 -9.21 -11.32
CA VAL A 80 4.08 -8.16 -12.34
C VAL A 80 5.46 -8.00 -12.99
N HIS A 81 5.49 -7.93 -14.33
CA HIS A 81 6.67 -7.53 -15.08
C HIS A 81 6.65 -6.01 -15.24
N LEU A 82 7.61 -5.31 -14.63
CA LEU A 82 7.67 -3.85 -14.67
C LEU A 82 8.53 -3.38 -15.84
N SER A 83 7.90 -2.82 -16.88
CA SER A 83 8.63 -2.10 -17.93
C SER A 83 9.23 -0.79 -17.38
N SER A 84 10.14 -0.17 -18.13
CA SER A 84 10.67 1.15 -17.75
C SER A 84 9.56 2.21 -17.64
N GLN A 85 8.49 2.11 -18.44
CA GLN A 85 7.35 3.02 -18.36
C GLN A 85 6.54 2.79 -17.08
N ASP A 86 6.34 1.54 -16.67
CA ASP A 86 5.62 1.20 -15.43
C ASP A 86 6.36 1.71 -14.20
N LYS A 87 7.70 1.56 -14.18
CA LYS A 87 8.56 2.09 -13.13
C LYS A 87 8.42 3.60 -13.01
N GLN A 88 8.53 4.33 -14.12
CA GLN A 88 8.37 5.78 -14.14
C GLN A 88 6.97 6.20 -13.68
N LEU A 89 5.92 5.50 -14.13
CA LEU A 89 4.57 5.75 -13.66
C LEU A 89 4.48 5.63 -12.14
N LEU A 90 4.94 4.51 -11.56
CA LEU A 90 4.94 4.28 -10.12
C LEU A 90 5.71 5.36 -9.35
N LEU A 91 6.90 5.77 -9.85
CA LEU A 91 7.68 6.86 -9.26
C LEU A 91 6.94 8.20 -9.32
N THR A 92 6.16 8.46 -10.36
CA THR A 92 5.37 9.70 -10.45
C THR A 92 4.09 9.69 -9.64
N THR A 93 3.49 8.52 -9.37
CA THR A 93 2.19 8.41 -8.69
C THR A 93 2.31 8.10 -7.20
N CYS A 94 3.25 7.24 -6.79
CA CYS A 94 3.30 6.68 -5.44
C CYS A 94 4.27 7.44 -4.53
N LYS A 95 3.84 8.62 -4.05
CA LYS A 95 4.70 9.58 -3.30
C LYS A 95 4.53 9.57 -1.77
N LYS A 96 3.61 8.78 -1.23
CA LYS A 96 3.31 8.73 0.21
C LYS A 96 3.01 7.31 0.68
N LEU A 97 3.80 6.35 0.22
CA LEU A 97 3.70 4.95 0.60
C LEU A 97 4.20 4.77 2.04
N ASN A 98 3.38 4.12 2.83
CA ASN A 98 3.70 3.56 4.15
C ASN A 98 4.15 2.11 4.02
N LYS A 99 3.58 1.38 3.07
CA LYS A 99 3.89 -0.03 2.81
C LYS A 99 4.18 -0.26 1.34
N LEU A 100 5.28 -0.94 1.05
CA LEU A 100 5.63 -1.38 -0.29
C LEU A 100 5.95 -2.87 -0.26
N THR A 101 5.34 -3.63 -1.16
CA THR A 101 5.50 -5.08 -1.20
C THR A 101 5.64 -5.55 -2.64
N PHE A 102 6.74 -6.24 -2.95
CA PHE A 102 6.98 -6.88 -4.23
C PHE A 102 7.04 -8.39 -4.03
N ILE A 103 6.20 -9.13 -4.72
CA ILE A 103 6.13 -10.59 -4.62
C ILE A 103 6.32 -11.17 -6.02
N LYS A 104 7.43 -11.85 -6.23
CA LYS A 104 7.79 -12.52 -7.48
C LYS A 104 7.70 -11.60 -8.70
N CYS A 105 8.04 -10.33 -8.53
CA CYS A 105 8.02 -9.36 -9.63
C CYS A 105 9.22 -9.59 -10.54
N TYR A 106 9.09 -9.15 -11.79
CA TYR A 106 10.11 -9.29 -12.83
C TYR A 106 10.64 -7.92 -13.21
N ASN A 107 11.90 -7.90 -13.65
CA ASN A 107 12.59 -6.70 -14.10
C ASN A 107 12.65 -5.60 -13.01
N LEU A 108 12.75 -5.97 -11.73
CA LEU A 108 13.18 -5.02 -10.71
C LEU A 108 14.67 -4.72 -10.92
N ASP A 109 15.04 -3.45 -10.85
CA ASP A 109 16.43 -3.01 -10.86
C ASP A 109 16.72 -2.15 -9.62
N SER A 110 18.01 -2.03 -9.31
CA SER A 110 18.44 -1.34 -8.11
C SER A 110 18.12 0.16 -8.14
N ASP A 111 18.16 0.80 -9.30
CA ASP A 111 17.89 2.24 -9.44
C ASP A 111 16.43 2.55 -9.12
N PHE A 112 15.51 1.73 -9.63
CA PHE A 112 14.09 1.83 -9.33
C PHE A 112 13.79 1.63 -7.85
N LEU A 113 14.37 0.61 -7.21
CA LEU A 113 14.19 0.37 -5.77
C LEU A 113 14.74 1.53 -4.96
N LYS A 114 15.94 2.01 -5.31
CA LYS A 114 16.53 3.19 -4.69
C LYS A 114 15.61 4.40 -4.79
N ASP A 115 15.14 4.71 -5.99
CA ASP A 115 14.32 5.89 -6.26
C ASP A 115 12.96 5.83 -5.56
N ILE A 116 12.28 4.68 -5.58
CA ILE A 116 10.95 4.55 -4.96
C ILE A 116 11.03 4.63 -3.44
N ILE A 117 12.08 4.08 -2.83
CA ILE A 117 12.30 4.19 -1.38
C ILE A 117 12.72 5.62 -1.02
N LYS A 118 13.65 6.22 -1.76
CA LYS A 118 14.07 7.61 -1.57
C LYS A 118 12.90 8.59 -1.61
N LEU A 119 11.99 8.41 -2.57
CA LEU A 119 10.79 9.22 -2.72
C LEU A 119 9.86 9.11 -1.51
N ASN A 120 9.83 7.95 -0.85
CA ASN A 120 8.96 7.63 0.28
C ASN A 120 9.71 7.53 1.62
N LYS A 121 10.95 8.05 1.69
CA LYS A 121 11.85 7.85 2.84
C LYS A 121 11.28 8.27 4.20
N ASN A 122 10.38 9.25 4.19
CA ASN A 122 9.77 9.83 5.40
C ASN A 122 8.45 9.15 5.80
N SER A 123 7.87 8.32 4.93
CA SER A 123 6.57 7.69 5.17
C SER A 123 6.63 6.17 5.21
N ILE A 124 7.62 5.55 4.56
CA ILE A 124 7.70 4.10 4.45
C ILE A 124 8.08 3.47 5.78
N GLU A 125 7.23 2.56 6.24
CA GLU A 125 7.37 1.84 7.50
C GLU A 125 7.53 0.33 7.28
N SER A 126 6.99 -0.20 6.18
CA SER A 126 7.06 -1.64 5.84
C SER A 126 7.51 -1.84 4.41
N PHE A 127 8.59 -2.59 4.23
CA PHE A 127 9.14 -2.97 2.93
C PHE A 127 9.32 -4.48 2.87
N ASN A 128 8.64 -5.10 1.90
CA ASN A 128 8.66 -6.54 1.75
C ASN A 128 9.04 -6.88 0.31
N ILE A 129 10.03 -7.75 0.12
CA ILE A 129 10.46 -8.21 -1.20
C ILE A 129 10.66 -9.72 -1.18
N TRP A 130 9.88 -10.42 -1.99
CA TRP A 130 9.80 -11.89 -2.01
C TRP A 130 10.14 -12.40 -3.41
N GLY A 131 11.26 -13.09 -3.54
CA GLY A 131 11.76 -13.68 -4.78
C GLY A 131 11.31 -15.13 -4.90
N GLU A 132 11.61 -15.74 -6.05
CA GLU A 132 11.54 -17.20 -6.17
C GLU A 132 12.84 -17.82 -5.65
N ARG A 133 12.74 -18.77 -4.70
CA ARG A 133 13.89 -19.63 -4.39
C ARG A 133 14.20 -20.41 -5.66
N ASN A 134 15.42 -20.26 -6.18
CA ASN A 134 15.96 -21.12 -7.22
C ASN A 134 16.15 -22.52 -6.62
N VAL A 135 15.09 -23.34 -6.62
CA VAL A 135 15.14 -24.68 -6.02
C VAL A 135 15.87 -25.66 -6.93
N ASN A 136 15.97 -25.44 -8.24
CA ASN A 136 16.76 -26.25 -9.17
C ASN A 136 17.10 -25.45 -10.43
N ASN A 137 18.29 -25.67 -11.00
CA ASN A 137 18.86 -25.05 -12.22
C ASN A 137 18.04 -25.21 -13.52
N THR A 138 16.74 -25.50 -13.46
CA THR A 138 15.86 -25.41 -14.62
C THR A 138 15.58 -23.93 -14.88
N ARG A 139 16.47 -23.30 -15.67
CA ARG A 139 16.26 -21.99 -16.29
C ARG A 139 14.89 -21.99 -17.00
N SER A 140 13.84 -21.55 -16.31
CA SER A 140 12.66 -21.07 -17.00
C SER A 140 13.03 -19.68 -17.53
N GLU A 141 12.69 -19.40 -18.79
CA GLU A 141 13.00 -18.13 -19.46
C GLU A 141 12.27 -16.92 -18.84
N PHE A 142 11.47 -17.16 -17.79
CA PHE A 142 10.71 -16.16 -17.04
C PHE A 142 10.88 -16.37 -15.54
N SER A 143 12.13 -16.36 -15.05
CA SER A 143 12.39 -16.34 -13.60
C SER A 143 12.14 -14.93 -13.05
N SER A 144 11.52 -14.83 -11.87
CA SER A 144 11.39 -13.55 -11.15
C SER A 144 12.75 -12.89 -10.95
N THR A 145 12.79 -11.58 -10.71
CA THR A 145 14.05 -10.91 -10.36
C THR A 145 14.69 -11.61 -9.16
N GLU A 146 15.96 -11.99 -9.34
CA GLU A 146 16.79 -12.52 -8.27
C GLU A 146 17.04 -11.43 -7.23
N ILE A 147 16.83 -11.74 -5.96
CA ILE A 147 17.04 -10.79 -4.88
C ILE A 147 18.38 -11.09 -4.25
N ASN A 148 19.29 -10.14 -4.36
CA ASN A 148 20.65 -10.24 -3.84
C ASN A 148 21.09 -8.90 -3.23
N ASP A 149 22.33 -8.87 -2.72
CA ASP A 149 22.89 -7.67 -2.11
C ASP A 149 22.99 -6.49 -3.07
N GLU A 150 23.36 -6.73 -4.33
CA GLU A 150 23.52 -5.66 -5.33
C GLU A 150 22.21 -4.93 -5.61
N LEU A 151 21.09 -5.68 -5.67
CA LEU A 151 19.77 -5.12 -5.90
C LEU A 151 19.29 -4.23 -4.75
N LEU A 152 19.61 -4.63 -3.51
CA LEU A 152 19.04 -4.03 -2.31
C LEU A 152 19.95 -2.99 -1.65
N SER A 153 21.27 -3.10 -1.79
CA SER A 153 22.21 -2.20 -1.10
C SER A 153 21.93 -0.71 -1.34
N PRO A 154 21.63 -0.26 -2.58
CA PRO A 154 21.44 1.17 -2.83
C PRO A 154 20.17 1.76 -2.24
N MET A 155 19.18 0.94 -1.86
CA MET A 155 17.97 1.44 -1.18
C MET A 155 18.12 1.52 0.34
N MET A 156 19.09 0.82 0.94
CA MET A 156 19.26 0.76 2.39
C MET A 156 19.54 2.13 3.03
N GLU A 157 20.21 3.02 2.30
CA GLU A 157 20.47 4.40 2.76
C GLU A 157 19.20 5.23 3.03
N PHE A 158 18.04 4.78 2.54
CA PHE A 158 16.75 5.47 2.69
C PHE A 158 15.76 4.74 3.60
N CYS A 159 16.17 3.66 4.25
CA CYS A 159 15.31 2.83 5.11
C CYS A 159 15.26 3.28 6.58
N GLY A 160 15.67 4.51 6.92
CA GLY A 160 15.77 4.96 8.32
C GLY A 160 14.45 4.95 9.13
N ASN A 161 13.28 5.01 8.47
CA ASN A 161 11.97 4.93 9.13
C ASN A 161 11.35 3.53 9.09
N LEU A 162 12.09 2.53 8.58
CA LEU A 162 11.58 1.20 8.34
C LEU A 162 11.41 0.46 9.68
N ARG A 163 10.17 0.07 9.98
CA ARG A 163 9.82 -0.73 11.16
C ARG A 163 9.79 -2.22 10.84
N GLU A 164 9.55 -2.55 9.58
CA GLU A 164 9.42 -3.92 9.11
C GLU A 164 10.14 -4.09 7.77
N LEU A 165 11.13 -4.99 7.76
CA LEU A 165 11.82 -5.44 6.55
C LEU A 165 11.61 -6.94 6.42
N ARG A 166 10.95 -7.40 5.36
CA ARG A 166 10.86 -8.83 5.03
C ARG A 166 11.51 -9.11 3.69
N ILE A 167 12.60 -9.86 3.72
CA ILE A 167 13.27 -10.37 2.53
C ILE A 167 13.07 -11.88 2.49
N CYS A 168 12.51 -12.40 1.41
CA CYS A 168 12.26 -13.83 1.24
C CYS A 168 12.73 -14.30 -0.12
N GLY A 169 13.26 -15.53 -0.19
CA GLY A 169 13.74 -16.10 -1.47
C GLY A 169 14.88 -15.28 -2.09
N ALA A 170 15.85 -14.90 -1.26
CA ALA A 170 16.96 -14.03 -1.61
C ALA A 170 18.30 -14.64 -1.21
N GLU A 171 19.35 -14.27 -1.93
CA GLU A 171 20.74 -14.59 -1.63
C GLU A 171 21.37 -13.37 -0.94
N ILE A 172 21.14 -13.25 0.36
CA ILE A 172 21.57 -12.11 1.18
C ILE A 172 22.83 -12.49 1.96
N THR A 173 23.83 -11.63 1.95
CA THR A 173 25.02 -11.79 2.81
C THR A 173 24.96 -10.89 4.04
N ASP A 174 25.91 -11.07 4.94
CA ASP A 174 26.06 -10.26 6.16
C ASP A 174 26.22 -8.76 5.85
N ASN A 175 26.63 -8.39 4.63
CA ASN A 175 26.80 -6.99 4.23
C ASN A 175 25.51 -6.17 4.35
N ILE A 176 24.35 -6.77 4.03
CA ILE A 176 23.06 -6.09 4.19
C ILE A 176 22.72 -5.90 5.67
N LEU A 177 23.00 -6.90 6.51
CA LEU A 177 22.74 -6.82 7.94
C LEU A 177 23.60 -5.72 8.58
N ILE A 178 24.88 -5.67 8.21
CA ILE A 178 25.81 -4.61 8.65
C ILE A 178 25.29 -3.24 8.22
N SER A 179 24.85 -3.09 6.96
CA SER A 179 24.33 -1.83 6.43
C SER A 179 23.08 -1.34 7.17
N LEU A 180 22.21 -2.26 7.59
CA LEU A 180 21.03 -1.93 8.40
C LEU A 180 21.43 -1.47 9.81
N THR A 181 22.39 -2.14 10.44
CA THR A 181 22.86 -1.78 11.79
C THR A 181 23.66 -0.48 11.82
N SER A 182 24.51 -0.21 10.82
CA SER A 182 25.30 1.02 10.78
C SER A 182 24.43 2.28 10.64
N SER A 183 23.25 2.15 10.02
CA SER A 183 22.31 3.27 9.90
C SER A 183 21.62 3.66 11.21
N LEU A 184 21.72 2.81 12.25
CA LEU A 184 21.14 3.06 13.58
C LEU A 184 22.11 3.76 14.53
N ASP A 185 23.42 3.61 14.33
CA ASP A 185 24.44 4.10 15.25
C ASP A 185 24.77 5.60 15.09
N ASP A 186 24.27 6.27 14.04
CA ASP A 186 24.48 7.71 13.82
C ASP A 186 23.53 8.61 14.66
N HIS A 187 22.65 8.01 15.48
CA HIS A 187 21.93 8.74 16.51
C HIS A 187 22.74 8.76 17.82
N GLU A 188 23.77 9.59 17.86
CA GLU A 188 24.39 10.03 19.13
C GLU A 188 23.28 10.56 20.05
N PHE A 189 22.97 9.81 21.10
CA PHE A 189 22.22 10.35 22.24
C PHE A 189 23.01 11.57 22.74
N PRO A 190 22.39 12.76 22.88
CA PRO A 190 23.07 13.85 23.56
C PRO A 190 23.42 13.33 24.96
N ALA A 191 24.71 13.31 25.26
CA ALA A 191 25.20 12.96 26.57
C ALA A 191 24.67 14.01 27.56
N ASP A 192 23.54 13.70 28.20
CA ASP A 192 23.12 14.44 29.37
C ASP A 192 24.21 14.27 30.43
N ASN A 193 24.85 15.40 30.74
CA ASN A 193 25.78 15.58 31.84
C ASN A 193 25.15 15.06 33.14
N PHE A 194 25.47 13.82 33.51
CA PHE A 194 25.34 13.38 34.90
C PHE A 194 26.46 14.03 35.71
N ASN A 195 26.23 15.28 36.13
CA ASN A 195 26.87 15.77 37.35
C ASN A 195 26.20 15.08 38.52
N SER A 196 26.94 14.15 39.11
CA SER A 196 26.66 13.55 40.40
C SER A 196 26.87 14.59 41.49
N ASP A 197 25.79 15.19 41.99
CA ASP A 197 25.78 15.83 43.31
C ASP A 197 24.72 15.15 44.17
N GLU A 198 25.22 14.42 45.16
CA GLU A 198 24.47 13.94 46.32
C GLU A 198 23.80 15.12 47.03
N SER A 199 22.49 15.06 47.25
CA SER A 199 21.91 15.62 48.47
C SER A 199 20.54 15.01 48.81
N ALA A 200 20.49 14.52 50.05
CA ALA A 200 19.38 14.49 50.99
C ALA A 200 17.97 14.20 50.47
N PHE A 201 17.51 12.99 50.79
CA PHE A 201 16.12 12.65 51.06
C PHE A 201 15.48 13.67 52.03
N ASP A 202 14.42 14.35 51.58
CA ASP A 202 13.35 14.80 52.48
C ASP A 202 11.98 14.60 51.80
N SER A 203 11.07 14.10 52.60
CA SER A 203 9.78 13.54 52.24
C SER A 203 8.68 14.53 52.52
N SER A 204 7.92 14.96 51.51
CA SER A 204 6.59 15.52 51.67
C SER A 204 5.76 15.36 50.40
N GLN A 205 4.52 14.93 50.62
CA GLN A 205 3.48 14.63 49.66
C GLN A 205 3.04 15.89 48.91
N ASP A 206 2.77 15.79 47.61
CA ASP A 206 1.67 16.55 47.00
C ASP A 206 1.14 15.91 45.71
N LEU A 207 -0.18 15.94 45.61
CA LEU A 207 -1.03 15.37 44.57
C LEU A 207 -0.84 16.07 43.21
N LEU A 208 -0.54 15.31 42.15
CA LEU A 208 -0.74 15.76 40.78
C LEU A 208 -1.24 14.64 39.86
N VAL A 209 -2.53 14.78 39.56
CA VAL A 209 -3.32 14.30 38.41
C VAL A 209 -2.51 13.56 37.33
N THR A 210 -2.71 12.25 37.25
CA THR A 210 -2.33 11.43 36.09
C THR A 210 -3.16 11.83 34.86
N PRO A 211 -2.55 12.08 33.68
CA PRO A 211 -3.31 12.17 32.44
C PRO A 211 -3.89 10.79 32.09
N PRO A 212 -5.05 10.70 31.41
CA PRO A 212 -5.61 9.43 31.03
C PRO A 212 -4.69 8.72 30.03
N SER A 213 -4.14 7.60 30.49
CA SER A 213 -3.44 6.59 29.68
C SER A 213 -4.44 5.84 28.81
N SER A 214 -4.92 6.50 27.76
CA SER A 214 -5.54 5.80 26.64
C SER A 214 -4.46 5.58 25.59
N PRO A 215 -4.04 4.34 25.28
CA PRO A 215 -3.26 4.12 24.08
C PRO A 215 -4.15 4.52 22.91
N ILE A 216 -3.70 5.50 22.11
CA ILE A 216 -4.22 5.66 20.75
C ILE A 216 -3.91 4.34 20.08
N SER A 217 -4.94 3.49 20.00
CA SER A 217 -4.84 2.21 19.35
C SER A 217 -4.62 2.46 17.87
N THR A 218 -3.36 2.35 17.43
CA THR A 218 -3.05 1.98 16.07
C THR A 218 -3.47 0.52 15.91
N TYR A 219 -4.78 0.28 15.80
CA TYR A 219 -5.29 -0.98 15.26
C TYR A 219 -4.87 -1.03 13.79
N THR A 220 -3.66 -1.52 13.54
CA THR A 220 -3.25 -1.98 12.22
C THR A 220 -4.13 -3.18 11.92
N TYR A 221 -5.20 -2.99 11.14
CA TYR A 221 -6.15 -4.03 10.75
C TYR A 221 -5.41 -5.20 10.06
N PRO A 222 -5.14 -6.34 10.73
CA PRO A 222 -4.27 -7.38 10.19
C PRO A 222 -4.95 -8.23 9.10
N HIS A 223 -6.24 -7.97 8.84
CA HIS A 223 -7.10 -8.78 7.98
C HIS A 223 -7.69 -7.99 6.81
N LEU A 224 -7.09 -6.85 6.43
CA LEU A 224 -7.40 -6.24 5.14
C LEU A 224 -6.92 -7.17 4.04
N HIS A 225 -7.80 -8.10 3.66
CA HIS A 225 -7.71 -8.87 2.44
C HIS A 225 -7.48 -7.86 1.33
N SER A 226 -6.31 -7.92 0.72
CA SER A 226 -6.00 -7.19 -0.49
C SER A 226 -7.13 -7.44 -1.49
N LEU A 227 -7.90 -6.41 -1.84
CA LEU A 227 -9.02 -6.56 -2.76
C LEU A 227 -8.49 -7.04 -4.11
N ASP A 228 -8.89 -8.25 -4.46
CA ASP A 228 -8.56 -8.86 -5.73
C ASP A 228 -9.56 -8.39 -6.80
N LEU A 229 -9.26 -7.28 -7.46
CA LEU A 229 -10.09 -6.72 -8.53
C LEU A 229 -9.97 -7.46 -9.86
N SER A 230 -9.14 -8.49 -9.96
CA SER A 230 -8.82 -9.11 -11.25
C SER A 230 -10.01 -9.77 -11.95
N GLU A 231 -10.86 -10.48 -11.22
CA GLU A 231 -12.01 -11.20 -11.78
C GLU A 231 -12.96 -10.20 -12.45
N TYR A 232 -13.09 -9.04 -11.82
CA TYR A 232 -13.85 -7.91 -12.30
C TYR A 232 -13.16 -7.23 -13.51
N LEU A 233 -11.85 -7.01 -13.44
CA LEU A 233 -11.06 -6.44 -14.55
C LEU A 233 -10.96 -7.40 -15.77
N GLU A 234 -11.12 -8.70 -15.55
CA GLU A 234 -11.16 -9.72 -16.60
C GLU A 234 -12.48 -9.69 -17.39
N ILE A 235 -13.59 -9.43 -16.70
CA ILE A 235 -14.92 -9.22 -17.30
C ILE A 235 -14.91 -8.01 -18.25
N LEU A 236 -14.10 -6.98 -17.97
CA LEU A 236 -13.99 -5.77 -18.80
C LEU A 236 -13.33 -5.98 -20.17
N GLY A 237 -12.43 -6.96 -20.32
CA GLY A 237 -11.73 -7.16 -21.61
C GLY A 237 -12.38 -8.19 -22.54
N THR A 238 -13.43 -8.89 -22.09
CA THR A 238 -14.11 -9.94 -22.87
C THR A 238 -15.40 -9.47 -23.52
N LYS A 239 -15.99 -8.35 -23.09
CA LYS A 239 -17.19 -7.77 -23.72
C LYS A 239 -16.82 -6.68 -24.72
N LYS A 240 -16.53 -7.10 -25.96
CA LYS A 240 -16.20 -6.24 -27.11
C LYS A 240 -17.43 -5.61 -27.78
N ASP A 241 -18.64 -5.95 -27.34
CA ASP A 241 -19.88 -5.54 -27.99
C ASP A 241 -20.65 -4.53 -27.15
N ASN A 242 -20.28 -3.24 -27.28
CA ASN A 242 -21.20 -2.09 -27.16
C ASN A 242 -20.50 -0.82 -27.67
N VAL A 243 -20.62 -0.60 -28.98
CA VAL A 243 -19.94 0.42 -29.79
C VAL A 243 -20.37 1.87 -29.47
N SER A 244 -21.32 2.10 -28.56
CA SER A 244 -21.70 3.45 -28.12
C SER A 244 -20.87 3.99 -26.94
N VAL A 245 -20.06 3.17 -26.26
CA VAL A 245 -19.32 3.55 -25.04
C VAL A 245 -17.94 4.20 -25.35
N ILE A 246 -17.42 4.02 -26.56
CA ILE A 246 -16.04 4.44 -26.91
C ILE A 246 -15.91 5.97 -27.12
N LYS A 247 -17.02 6.71 -27.24
CA LYS A 247 -16.96 8.18 -27.35
C LYS A 247 -16.97 8.94 -26.01
N HIS A 248 -17.06 8.25 -24.87
CA HIS A 248 -17.03 8.86 -23.52
C HIS A 248 -15.78 8.46 -22.69
N GLU A 249 -14.71 7.97 -23.31
CA GLU A 249 -13.50 7.49 -22.59
C GLU A 249 -12.78 8.58 -21.76
N ASN A 250 -13.01 9.87 -22.02
CA ASN A 250 -12.44 10.97 -21.23
C ASN A 250 -13.33 11.47 -20.07
N GLU A 251 -14.55 10.95 -19.95
CA GLU A 251 -15.56 11.44 -19.00
C GLU A 251 -16.20 10.32 -18.17
N MET A 252 -15.68 9.09 -18.24
CA MET A 252 -16.17 8.02 -17.38
C MET A 252 -15.92 8.36 -15.91
N ASN A 253 -17.01 8.54 -15.17
CA ASN A 253 -16.96 8.72 -13.74
C ASN A 253 -16.57 7.39 -13.07
N ASP A 254 -16.05 7.43 -11.85
CA ASP A 254 -15.53 6.24 -11.18
C ASP A 254 -16.64 5.16 -10.98
N LEU A 255 -17.92 5.57 -10.94
CA LEU A 255 -19.09 4.69 -10.95
C LEU A 255 -19.28 3.94 -12.28
N GLU A 256 -19.08 4.57 -13.43
CA GLU A 256 -19.23 3.95 -14.76
C GLU A 256 -18.10 2.97 -15.06
N ILE A 257 -16.90 3.28 -14.57
CA ILE A 257 -15.80 2.31 -14.53
C ILE A 257 -16.31 1.13 -13.70
N LEU A 258 -16.82 1.34 -12.48
CA LEU A 258 -17.36 0.29 -11.57
C LEU A 258 -18.57 -0.50 -12.11
N TYR A 259 -19.45 0.11 -12.89
CA TYR A 259 -20.61 -0.56 -13.52
C TYR A 259 -20.21 -1.45 -14.69
N SER A 260 -19.17 -1.08 -15.44
CA SER A 260 -18.66 -1.91 -16.54
C SER A 260 -17.98 -3.22 -16.05
N PHE A 261 -17.73 -3.35 -14.74
CA PHE A 261 -17.32 -4.59 -14.08
C PHE A 261 -18.45 -5.61 -13.82
N GLY A 262 -19.67 -5.37 -14.32
CA GLY A 262 -20.68 -6.43 -14.47
C GLY A 262 -21.67 -6.61 -13.30
N ILE A 263 -22.06 -5.54 -12.60
CA ILE A 263 -23.26 -5.57 -11.77
C ILE A 263 -24.41 -4.97 -12.57
N GLY A 264 -25.25 -5.84 -13.14
CA GLY A 264 -26.55 -5.42 -13.65
C GLY A 264 -27.41 -4.90 -12.50
N SER A 265 -28.01 -3.72 -12.69
CA SER A 265 -29.03 -3.18 -11.79
C SER A 265 -30.13 -4.21 -11.55
N PRO A 266 -30.51 -4.55 -10.30
CA PRO A 266 -31.74 -5.27 -10.02
C PRO A 266 -32.98 -4.36 -10.16
N PHE A 267 -32.81 -3.07 -10.46
CA PHE A 267 -33.88 -2.11 -10.68
C PHE A 267 -33.83 -1.55 -12.10
N MET A 268 -34.07 -2.42 -13.07
CA MET A 268 -34.76 -2.07 -14.32
C MET A 268 -35.47 -3.32 -14.86
N ALA A 269 -36.60 -3.64 -14.23
CA ALA A 269 -37.82 -4.17 -14.82
C ALA A 269 -38.97 -3.81 -13.89
#